data_AF-A0A7C6RQK2-F1
#
_entry.id   AF-A0A7C6RQK2-F1
#
_cell.length_a   1.000
_cell.length_b   1.000
_cell.length_c   1.000
_cell.angle_alpha   90.00
_cell.angle_beta   90.00
_cell.angle_gamma   90.00
#
_symmetry.space_group_name_H-M   'P 1'
#
loop_
_entity.id
_entity.type
_entity.pdbx_description
1 polymer ?
#
loop_
_entity_poly.entity_id
_entity_poly.type
_entity_poly.pdbx_seq_one_letter_code
_entity_poly.pdbx_strand_id
1 'polypeptide(L)'
;MQRKQKTLFILLFLVVISLLAVCIIIYNKDSGKTKLNNNNNTGNNKEKPVVVEKKVEIINLESKTRPYAVMINNNHAAWPHAGLNDAYLVYEIIVEGGITRLMALYKDQETAKIGSVRSSRHYFLDYALENDAIYVHYGWSPQAQTDISKLKVDNINGGSPFWRDTTLKVASEHTAFTKITELEKYAESKKYLRDTKVRSLLDYSIEEIDNSNDENAVIANFIRVEYSSYHDTSYKYDEKNQVYNR
;
A
#
# COMPACT_ATOMS: atom_id res chain seq x y z
N MET A 1 18.16 72.15 -11.72
CA MET A 1 16.82 71.92 -12.32
C MET A 1 16.59 70.47 -12.79
N GLN A 2 17.61 69.74 -13.26
CA GLN A 2 17.45 68.38 -13.84
C GLN A 2 17.10 67.24 -12.85
N ARG A 3 17.49 67.29 -11.57
CA ARG A 3 17.17 66.22 -10.60
C ARG A 3 15.68 66.14 -10.24
N LYS A 4 14.99 67.29 -10.07
CA LYS A 4 13.55 67.33 -9.77
C LYS A 4 12.69 66.84 -10.94
N GLN A 5 13.12 67.06 -12.18
CA GLN A 5 12.43 66.54 -13.36
C GLN A 5 12.54 65.01 -13.46
N LYS A 6 13.70 64.43 -13.14
CA LYS A 6 13.89 62.97 -13.12
C LYS A 6 13.03 62.28 -12.04
N THR A 7 12.94 62.84 -10.84
CA THR A 7 12.04 62.30 -9.80
C THR A 7 10.56 62.43 -10.18
N LEU A 8 10.17 63.52 -10.85
CA LEU A 8 8.79 63.69 -11.34
C LEU A 8 8.44 62.65 -12.42
N PHE A 9 9.36 62.36 -13.35
CA PHE A 9 9.15 61.32 -14.37
C PHE A 9 9.05 59.91 -13.78
N ILE A 10 9.86 59.59 -12.76
CA ILE A 10 9.79 58.29 -12.07
C ILE A 10 8.46 58.14 -11.33
N LEU A 11 7.99 59.20 -10.66
CA LEU A 11 6.68 59.19 -9.98
C LEU A 11 5.53 59.03 -10.98
N LEU A 12 5.57 59.73 -12.12
CA LEU A 12 4.57 59.61 -13.16
C LEU A 12 4.54 58.18 -13.75
N PHE A 13 5.71 57.58 -13.96
CA PHE A 13 5.83 56.21 -14.48
C PHE A 13 5.28 55.17 -13.50
N LEU A 14 5.51 55.33 -12.19
CA LEU A 14 4.94 54.46 -11.16
C LEU A 14 3.41 54.57 -11.07
N VAL A 15 2.84 55.77 -11.27
CA VAL A 15 1.38 55.98 -11.32
C VAL A 15 0.77 55.31 -12.55
N VAL A 16 1.44 55.36 -13.70
CA VAL A 16 0.96 54.67 -14.93
C VAL A 16 0.99 53.15 -14.75
N ILE A 17 2.01 52.59 -14.10
CA ILE A 17 2.08 51.15 -13.79
C ILE A 17 0.96 50.74 -12.83
N SER A 18 0.66 51.53 -11.80
CA SER A 18 -0.42 51.20 -10.86
C SER A 18 -1.79 51.24 -11.53
N LEU A 19 -2.03 52.21 -12.42
CA LEU A 19 -3.26 52.28 -13.22
C LEU A 19 -3.41 51.07 -14.17
N LEU A 20 -2.33 50.63 -14.81
CA LEU A 20 -2.35 49.42 -15.65
C LEU A 20 -2.65 48.16 -14.85
N ALA A 21 -2.09 48.02 -13.64
CA ALA A 21 -2.38 46.89 -12.75
C ALA A 21 -3.86 46.87 -12.32
N VAL A 22 -4.45 48.03 -12.01
CA VAL A 22 -5.88 48.15 -11.69
C VAL A 22 -6.75 47.79 -12.90
N CYS A 23 -6.40 48.23 -14.11
CA CYS A 23 -7.11 47.86 -15.34
C CYS A 23 -7.09 46.34 -15.59
N ILE A 24 -5.97 45.66 -15.35
CA ILE A 24 -5.87 44.19 -15.48
C ILE A 24 -6.76 43.48 -14.45
N ILE A 25 -6.83 43.98 -13.21
CA ILE A 25 -7.72 43.41 -12.17
C ILE A 25 -9.19 43.59 -12.55
N ILE A 26 -9.58 44.75 -13.10
CA ILE A 26 -10.95 45.00 -13.56
C ILE A 26 -11.29 44.08 -14.75
N TYR A 27 -10.38 43.95 -15.72
CA TYR A 27 -10.59 43.09 -16.88
C TYR A 27 -10.74 41.60 -16.50
N ASN A 28 -9.94 41.12 -15.54
CA ASN A 28 -10.02 39.74 -15.06
C ASN A 28 -11.23 39.49 -14.15
N LYS A 29 -11.80 40.53 -13.53
CA LYS A 29 -13.02 40.43 -12.70
C LYS A 29 -14.31 40.44 -13.53
N ASP A 30 -14.28 40.99 -14.75
CA ASP A 30 -15.43 41.06 -15.66
C ASP A 30 -15.55 39.85 -16.60
N SER A 31 -14.50 39.02 -16.68
CA SER A 31 -14.51 37.76 -17.45
C SER A 31 -15.13 36.57 -16.70
N GLY A 32 -15.75 36.81 -15.55
CA GLY A 32 -16.31 35.77 -14.69
C GLY A 32 -17.69 36.10 -14.14
N LYS A 33 -18.74 36.10 -14.99
CA LYS A 33 -20.05 35.46 -14.72
C LYS A 33 -21.10 35.70 -15.83
N THR A 34 -21.56 34.58 -16.39
CA THR A 34 -22.90 34.27 -16.96
C THR A 34 -23.40 35.04 -18.20
N LYS A 35 -23.42 34.34 -19.34
CA LYS A 35 -24.54 34.41 -20.29
C LYS A 35 -25.43 33.18 -20.10
N LEU A 36 -26.60 33.39 -19.52
CA LEU A 36 -27.79 32.58 -19.77
C LEU A 36 -28.17 32.81 -21.24
N ASN A 37 -28.31 31.75 -22.03
CA ASN A 37 -29.11 31.83 -23.24
C ASN A 37 -29.88 30.52 -23.42
N ASN A 38 -31.19 30.62 -23.22
CA ASN A 38 -32.16 29.62 -23.63
C ASN A 38 -32.15 29.54 -25.15
N ASN A 39 -31.86 28.37 -25.70
CA ASN A 39 -32.39 27.97 -27.00
C ASN A 39 -32.70 26.48 -26.95
N ASN A 40 -33.99 26.19 -27.05
CA ASN A 40 -34.54 24.85 -27.22
C ASN A 40 -34.00 24.26 -28.53
N ASN A 41 -33.13 23.28 -28.42
CA ASN A 41 -32.91 22.28 -29.47
C ASN A 41 -33.00 20.91 -28.81
N THR A 42 -34.13 20.26 -29.06
CA THR A 42 -34.44 18.90 -28.66
C THR A 42 -33.56 17.94 -29.47
N GLY A 43 -32.32 17.77 -29.03
CA GLY A 43 -31.44 16.70 -29.45
C GLY A 43 -31.27 15.73 -28.29
N ASN A 44 -31.81 14.52 -28.43
CA ASN A 44 -31.60 13.41 -27.51
C ASN A 44 -30.11 13.03 -27.44
N ASN A 45 -29.34 13.73 -26.63
CA ASN A 45 -28.09 13.19 -26.08
C ASN A 45 -28.36 12.85 -24.62
N LYS A 46 -28.84 11.61 -24.43
CA LYS A 46 -28.66 10.91 -23.16
C LYS A 46 -27.14 10.77 -22.98
N GLU A 47 -26.52 11.70 -22.25
CA GLU A 47 -25.26 11.40 -21.59
C GLU A 47 -25.51 10.12 -20.79
N LYS A 48 -24.93 9.01 -21.27
CA LYS A 48 -24.91 7.77 -20.49
C LYS A 48 -24.31 8.16 -19.14
N PRO A 49 -24.94 7.78 -18.01
CA PRO A 49 -24.30 7.96 -16.72
C PRO A 49 -22.91 7.32 -16.84
N VAL A 50 -21.86 8.06 -16.48
CA VAL A 50 -20.55 7.47 -16.27
C VAL A 50 -20.74 6.50 -15.12
N VAL A 51 -20.98 5.24 -15.46
CA VAL A 51 -21.02 4.15 -14.50
C VAL A 51 -19.60 4.10 -13.95
N VAL A 52 -19.40 4.64 -12.76
CA VAL A 52 -18.17 4.42 -12.01
C VAL A 52 -18.15 2.92 -11.73
N GLU A 53 -17.43 2.18 -12.56
CA GLU A 53 -17.23 0.76 -12.40
C GLU A 53 -16.56 0.56 -11.05
N LYS A 54 -17.29 -0.01 -10.09
CA LYS A 54 -16.74 -0.37 -8.79
C LYS A 54 -15.59 -1.35 -9.04
N LYS A 55 -14.45 -1.12 -8.40
CA LYS A 55 -13.26 -1.97 -8.52
C LYS A 55 -12.89 -2.53 -7.17
N VAL A 56 -12.21 -3.67 -7.17
CA VAL A 56 -11.61 -4.24 -5.97
C VAL A 56 -10.58 -3.24 -5.41
N GLU A 57 -10.72 -2.86 -4.14
CA GLU A 57 -9.87 -1.83 -3.53
C GLU A 57 -8.57 -2.41 -2.96
N ILE A 58 -8.59 -3.66 -2.46
CA ILE A 58 -7.46 -4.29 -1.78
C ILE A 58 -6.32 -4.72 -2.71
N ILE A 59 -6.62 -4.97 -3.99
CA ILE A 59 -5.65 -5.42 -5.00
C ILE A 59 -6.08 -4.99 -6.40
N ASN A 60 -5.12 -4.58 -7.23
CA ASN A 60 -5.35 -4.37 -8.66
C ASN A 60 -5.21 -5.69 -9.44
N LEU A 61 -6.33 -6.29 -9.83
CA LEU A 61 -6.37 -7.58 -10.55
C LEU A 61 -5.77 -7.52 -11.96
N GLU A 62 -5.73 -6.34 -12.58
CA GLU A 62 -5.16 -6.16 -13.92
C GLU A 62 -3.64 -5.97 -13.89
N SER A 63 -3.10 -5.57 -12.74
CA SER A 63 -1.67 -5.32 -12.58
C SER A 63 -0.87 -6.60 -12.74
N LYS A 64 0.16 -6.53 -13.58
CA LYS A 64 1.12 -7.63 -13.79
C LYS A 64 2.35 -7.50 -12.90
N THR A 65 2.43 -6.53 -12.00
CA THR A 65 3.58 -6.43 -11.09
C THR A 65 3.69 -7.66 -10.18
N ARG A 66 4.92 -8.07 -9.89
CA ARG A 66 5.20 -9.20 -9.02
C ARG A 66 5.09 -8.74 -7.55
N PRO A 67 4.36 -9.47 -6.69
CA PRO A 67 4.24 -9.07 -5.29
C PRO A 67 5.55 -9.29 -4.51
N TYR A 68 5.71 -8.56 -3.41
CA TYR A 68 6.76 -8.80 -2.42
C TYR A 68 6.15 -9.53 -1.21
N ALA A 69 6.61 -10.75 -0.93
CA ALA A 69 6.20 -11.52 0.24
C ALA A 69 7.21 -11.31 1.37
N VAL A 70 6.85 -10.47 2.35
CA VAL A 70 7.74 -10.05 3.43
C VAL A 70 7.45 -10.83 4.71
N MET A 71 8.47 -11.50 5.23
CA MET A 71 8.41 -12.17 6.53
C MET A 71 8.42 -11.15 7.66
N ILE A 72 7.38 -11.15 8.48
CA ILE A 72 7.21 -10.22 9.61
C ILE A 72 7.25 -10.97 10.94
N ASN A 73 7.92 -10.35 11.89
CA ASN A 73 7.97 -10.79 13.28
C ASN A 73 6.61 -10.68 13.94
N ASN A 74 6.11 -11.75 14.56
CA ASN A 74 4.88 -11.71 15.35
C ASN A 74 5.11 -12.04 16.84
N ASN A 75 6.36 -11.95 17.30
CA ASN A 75 6.64 -12.03 18.73
C ASN A 75 6.14 -10.74 19.42
N HIS A 76 5.54 -10.84 20.61
CA HIS A 76 5.02 -9.70 21.36
C HIS A 76 6.04 -8.57 21.58
N ALA A 77 7.34 -8.88 21.73
CA ALA A 77 8.40 -7.88 21.86
C ALA A 77 8.68 -7.08 20.58
N ALA A 78 8.10 -7.47 19.45
CA ALA A 78 8.21 -6.79 18.17
C ALA A 78 7.00 -5.92 17.83
N TRP A 79 5.97 -5.93 18.68
CA TRP A 79 4.76 -5.16 18.45
C TRP A 79 4.95 -3.69 18.87
N PRO A 80 4.29 -2.75 18.19
CA PRO A 80 3.37 -2.94 17.05
C PRO A 80 4.10 -3.21 15.72
N HIS A 81 3.41 -3.90 14.80
CA HIS A 81 3.89 -4.09 13.43
C HIS A 81 3.89 -2.79 12.63
N ALA A 82 4.75 -2.71 11.62
CA ALA A 82 4.77 -1.62 10.64
C ALA A 82 4.35 -2.13 9.27
N GLY A 83 3.42 -1.42 8.62
CA GLY A 83 3.04 -1.63 7.22
C GLY A 83 2.09 -2.79 6.96
N LEU A 84 1.51 -3.46 7.97
CA LEU A 84 0.61 -4.59 7.72
C LEU A 84 -0.69 -4.18 7.00
N ASN A 85 -1.22 -2.98 7.26
CA ASN A 85 -2.48 -2.53 6.66
C ASN A 85 -2.41 -2.32 5.14
N ASP A 86 -1.21 -2.16 4.59
CA ASP A 86 -1.02 -2.00 3.14
C ASP A 86 -0.90 -3.36 2.43
N ALA A 87 -0.83 -4.48 3.17
CA ALA A 87 -0.74 -5.81 2.58
C ALA A 87 -2.11 -6.26 2.08
N TYR A 88 -2.16 -6.85 0.88
CA TYR A 88 -3.42 -7.39 0.35
C TYR A 88 -3.73 -8.80 0.87
N LEU A 89 -2.71 -9.51 1.37
CA LEU A 89 -2.82 -10.86 1.92
C LEU A 89 -1.76 -11.06 2.99
N VAL A 90 -2.14 -11.72 4.10
CA VAL A 90 -1.24 -12.04 5.20
C VAL A 90 -1.45 -13.50 5.60
N TYR A 91 -0.39 -14.28 5.58
CA TYR A 91 -0.37 -15.63 6.15
C TYR A 91 0.19 -15.59 7.57
N GLU A 92 -0.51 -16.18 8.54
CA GLU A 92 -0.02 -16.38 9.91
C GLU A 92 0.22 -17.87 10.16
N ILE A 93 1.45 -18.26 10.50
CA ILE A 93 1.83 -19.68 10.67
C ILE A 93 2.70 -19.84 11.91
N ILE A 94 2.50 -20.95 12.64
CA ILE A 94 3.32 -21.35 13.79
C ILE A 94 4.78 -21.58 13.36
N VAL A 95 5.70 -21.15 14.23
CA VAL A 95 7.14 -21.40 14.13
C VAL A 95 7.68 -22.02 15.43
N GLU A 96 8.99 -21.94 15.71
CA GLU A 96 9.56 -22.60 16.89
C GLU A 96 9.02 -22.02 18.21
N GLY A 97 8.81 -22.88 19.19
CA GLY A 97 8.40 -22.48 20.54
C GLY A 97 6.93 -22.05 20.65
N GLY A 98 6.10 -22.35 19.65
CA GLY A 98 4.66 -22.07 19.69
C GLY A 98 4.27 -20.63 19.34
N ILE A 99 5.23 -19.76 19.02
CA ILE A 99 4.95 -18.42 18.50
C ILE A 99 4.55 -18.51 17.01
N THR A 100 3.95 -17.47 16.45
CA THR A 100 3.71 -17.39 15.01
C THR A 100 4.64 -16.40 14.32
N ARG A 101 4.66 -16.43 12.99
CA ARG A 101 5.17 -15.35 12.14
C ARG A 101 4.14 -15.03 11.06
N LEU A 102 4.20 -13.79 10.59
CA LEU A 102 3.39 -13.37 9.46
C LEU A 102 4.23 -13.37 8.19
N MET A 103 3.60 -13.62 7.06
CA MET A 103 4.13 -13.31 5.74
C MET A 103 3.11 -12.41 5.04
N ALA A 104 3.46 -11.14 4.90
CA ALA A 104 2.60 -10.12 4.32
C ALA A 104 2.97 -9.87 2.86
N LEU A 105 1.98 -9.89 1.97
CA LEU A 105 2.16 -9.68 0.54
C LEU A 105 1.74 -8.28 0.13
N TYR A 106 2.65 -7.61 -0.57
CA TYR A 106 2.49 -6.25 -1.04
C TYR A 106 2.52 -6.22 -2.56
N LYS A 107 1.59 -5.52 -3.18
CA LYS A 107 1.49 -5.38 -4.63
C LYS A 107 0.94 -3.99 -4.97
N ASP A 108 1.64 -3.27 -5.85
CA ASP A 108 1.27 -1.90 -6.26
C ASP A 108 1.12 -0.92 -5.08
N GLN A 109 1.99 -1.04 -4.07
CA GLN A 109 1.97 -0.21 -2.86
C GLN A 109 3.28 0.56 -2.66
N GLU A 110 3.21 1.70 -1.99
CA GLU A 110 4.38 2.52 -1.62
C GLU A 110 4.68 2.49 -0.11
N THR A 111 4.54 1.31 0.52
CA THR A 111 4.68 1.18 1.98
C THR A 111 6.06 1.61 2.47
N ALA A 112 6.07 2.66 3.29
CA ALA A 112 7.28 3.37 3.71
C ALA A 112 8.08 2.69 4.84
N LYS A 113 7.44 1.80 5.61
CA LYS A 113 8.07 1.04 6.69
C LYS A 113 7.35 -0.29 6.88
N ILE A 114 8.07 -1.39 6.67
CA ILE A 114 7.60 -2.76 6.80
C ILE A 114 8.46 -3.49 7.82
N GLY A 115 7.84 -4.13 8.81
CA GLY A 115 8.55 -5.01 9.74
C GLY A 115 8.01 -5.00 11.19
N SER A 116 8.79 -5.46 12.16
CA SER A 116 10.18 -5.92 11.97
C SER A 116 10.27 -7.17 11.09
N VAL A 117 11.22 -7.23 10.17
CA VAL A 117 11.43 -8.34 9.24
C VAL A 117 12.09 -9.51 9.95
N ARG A 118 11.62 -10.73 9.70
CA ARG A 118 12.13 -11.94 10.35
C ARG A 118 12.59 -13.03 9.40
N SER A 119 13.18 -14.05 10.00
CA SER A 119 13.77 -15.15 9.27
C SER A 119 12.71 -15.99 8.56
N SER A 120 13.10 -16.54 7.41
CA SER A 120 12.31 -17.51 6.67
C SER A 120 12.25 -18.88 7.35
N ARG A 121 11.12 -19.59 7.14
CA ARG A 121 11.00 -21.04 7.27
C ARG A 121 10.56 -21.64 5.95
N HIS A 122 10.95 -22.89 5.70
CA HIS A 122 10.78 -23.54 4.41
C HIS A 122 9.31 -23.63 3.97
N TYR A 123 8.39 -23.88 4.91
CA TYR A 123 6.94 -23.94 4.62
C TYR A 123 6.33 -22.58 4.22
N PHE A 124 6.98 -21.45 4.48
CA PHE A 124 6.53 -20.17 3.91
C PHE A 124 6.83 -20.06 2.41
N LEU A 125 7.75 -20.89 1.88
CA LEU A 125 8.11 -20.86 0.46
C LEU A 125 6.96 -21.32 -0.43
N ASP A 126 6.14 -22.28 0.03
CA ASP A 126 4.97 -22.74 -0.73
C ASP A 126 4.03 -21.57 -1.03
N TYR A 127 3.72 -20.77 0.00
CA TYR A 127 2.85 -19.59 -0.10
C TYR A 127 3.50 -18.42 -0.87
N ALA A 128 4.82 -18.27 -0.78
CA ALA A 128 5.54 -17.27 -1.58
C ALA A 128 5.54 -17.65 -3.07
N LEU A 129 5.72 -18.94 -3.38
CA LEU A 129 5.80 -19.45 -4.74
C LEU A 129 4.43 -19.54 -5.43
N GLU A 130 3.36 -19.90 -4.71
CA GLU A 130 2.01 -19.91 -5.30
C GLU A 130 1.55 -18.51 -5.72
N ASN A 131 2.01 -17.47 -5.02
CA ASN A 131 1.77 -16.07 -5.35
C ASN A 131 2.79 -15.50 -6.35
N ASP A 132 3.75 -16.32 -6.81
CA ASP A 132 4.90 -15.92 -7.61
C ASP A 132 5.56 -14.64 -7.05
N ALA A 133 5.81 -14.59 -5.75
CA ALA A 133 6.31 -13.39 -5.07
C ALA A 133 7.85 -13.33 -5.03
N ILE A 134 8.40 -12.12 -5.02
CA ILE A 134 9.79 -11.90 -4.59
C ILE A 134 9.82 -12.03 -3.07
N TYR A 135 10.59 -12.99 -2.56
CA TYR A 135 10.53 -13.39 -1.16
C TYR A 135 11.50 -12.58 -0.29
N VAL A 136 11.01 -11.91 0.74
CA VAL A 136 11.78 -10.94 1.54
C VAL A 136 11.85 -11.39 2.99
N HIS A 137 13.07 -11.54 3.53
CA HIS A 137 13.27 -12.06 4.87
C HIS A 137 14.58 -11.56 5.49
N TYR A 138 14.78 -11.81 6.78
CA TYR A 138 16.03 -11.49 7.50
C TYR A 138 16.54 -12.73 8.24
N GLY A 139 17.45 -13.45 7.59
CA GLY A 139 17.88 -14.79 7.99
C GLY A 139 16.92 -15.89 7.53
N TRP A 140 17.25 -17.15 7.83
CA TRP A 140 16.47 -18.33 7.42
C TRP A 140 16.81 -19.53 8.33
N SER A 141 15.95 -20.55 8.33
CA SER A 141 16.34 -21.90 8.79
C SER A 141 17.27 -22.59 7.79
N PRO A 142 18.08 -23.59 8.20
CA PRO A 142 18.91 -24.36 7.27
C PRO A 142 18.13 -24.96 6.10
N GLN A 143 16.94 -25.50 6.38
CA GLN A 143 16.07 -26.07 5.34
C GLN A 143 15.61 -25.01 4.33
N ALA A 144 15.17 -23.83 4.82
CA ALA A 144 14.79 -22.72 3.94
C ALA A 144 15.97 -22.24 3.09
N GLN A 145 17.19 -22.19 3.64
CA GLN A 145 18.39 -21.85 2.88
C GLN A 145 18.63 -22.83 1.72
N THR A 146 18.56 -24.13 2.01
CA THR A 146 18.69 -25.19 1.00
C THR A 146 17.61 -25.08 -0.07
N ASP A 147 16.35 -24.92 0.34
CA ASP A 147 15.21 -24.92 -0.57
C ASP A 147 15.16 -23.66 -1.44
N ILE A 148 15.44 -22.47 -0.88
CA ILE A 148 15.56 -21.22 -1.64
C ILE A 148 16.59 -21.37 -2.77
N SER A 149 17.75 -21.96 -2.47
CA SER A 149 18.80 -22.18 -3.48
C SER A 149 18.39 -23.22 -4.52
N LYS A 150 17.84 -24.36 -4.08
CA LYS A 150 17.44 -25.46 -4.95
C LYS A 150 16.31 -25.08 -5.90
N LEU A 151 15.31 -24.36 -5.38
CA LEU A 151 14.14 -23.90 -6.13
C LEU A 151 14.41 -22.61 -6.91
N LYS A 152 15.59 -21.99 -6.71
CA LYS A 152 16.00 -20.72 -7.34
C LYS A 152 14.99 -19.60 -7.05
N VAL A 153 14.58 -19.50 -5.78
CA VAL A 153 13.64 -18.46 -5.34
C VAL A 153 14.33 -17.10 -5.39
N ASP A 154 13.75 -16.17 -6.14
CA ASP A 154 14.14 -14.77 -6.11
C ASP A 154 13.85 -14.22 -4.71
N ASN A 155 14.91 -13.92 -3.95
CA ASN A 155 14.78 -13.53 -2.56
C ASN A 155 15.70 -12.36 -2.18
N ILE A 156 15.25 -11.61 -1.18
CA ILE A 156 15.95 -10.48 -0.59
C ILE A 156 16.16 -10.81 0.89
N ASN A 157 17.41 -11.07 1.28
CA ASN A 157 17.75 -11.56 2.60
C ASN A 157 18.69 -10.62 3.37
N GLY A 158 18.15 -9.92 4.37
CA GLY A 158 18.93 -9.06 5.26
C GLY A 158 19.89 -8.08 4.55
N GLY A 159 20.87 -7.54 5.29
CA GLY A 159 21.79 -6.54 4.73
C GLY A 159 21.05 -5.34 4.13
N SER A 160 21.57 -4.78 3.03
CA SER A 160 20.77 -3.88 2.18
C SER A 160 19.75 -4.71 1.41
N PRO A 161 18.46 -4.32 1.31
CA PRO A 161 17.87 -2.99 1.52
C PRO A 161 17.19 -2.78 2.89
N PHE A 162 17.67 -3.44 3.94
CA PHE A 162 17.11 -3.32 5.29
C PHE A 162 17.91 -2.32 6.12
N TRP A 163 17.26 -1.74 7.12
CA TRP A 163 17.91 -0.98 8.18
C TRP A 163 17.49 -1.50 9.56
N ARG A 164 18.27 -1.16 10.59
CA ARG A 164 17.89 -1.43 11.98
C ARG A 164 17.40 -0.17 12.66
N ASP A 165 16.21 -0.22 13.23
CA ASP A 165 15.66 0.84 14.09
C ASP A 165 16.13 0.65 15.53
N THR A 166 17.30 1.21 15.84
CA THR A 166 17.89 1.10 17.18
C THR A 166 17.18 1.95 18.23
N THR A 167 16.21 2.78 17.83
CA THR A 167 15.45 3.63 18.76
C THR A 167 14.43 2.85 19.58
N LEU A 168 14.03 1.65 19.11
CA LEU A 168 13.03 0.80 19.75
C LEU A 168 13.47 0.20 21.09
N LYS A 169 14.78 0.22 21.41
CA LYS A 169 15.35 -0.32 22.66
C LYS A 169 14.94 -1.77 22.97
N VAL A 170 14.74 -2.58 21.94
CA VAL A 170 14.48 -4.03 22.02
C VAL A 170 15.69 -4.80 21.47
N ALA A 171 15.72 -6.11 21.70
CA ALA A 171 16.78 -6.96 21.18
C ALA A 171 16.89 -6.85 19.66
N SER A 172 18.13 -6.89 19.14
CA SER A 172 18.46 -6.51 17.77
C SER A 172 17.58 -7.24 16.74
N GLU A 173 17.30 -8.50 16.98
CA GLU A 173 16.48 -9.35 16.14
C GLU A 173 15.04 -8.83 15.91
N HIS A 174 14.53 -7.89 16.73
CA HIS A 174 13.23 -7.22 16.56
C HIS A 174 13.33 -5.84 15.89
N THR A 175 14.49 -5.45 15.35
CA THR A 175 14.72 -4.08 14.87
C THR A 175 14.95 -3.95 13.37
N ALA A 176 14.93 -5.03 12.59
CA ALA A 176 15.15 -4.96 11.14
C ALA A 176 13.88 -4.47 10.41
N PHE A 177 13.96 -3.46 9.55
CA PHE A 177 12.85 -2.94 8.75
C PHE A 177 13.26 -2.76 7.28
N THR A 178 12.27 -2.68 6.40
CA THR A 178 12.45 -2.35 4.98
C THR A 178 11.31 -1.47 4.47
N LYS A 179 11.31 -1.12 3.18
CA LYS A 179 10.25 -0.37 2.50
C LYS A 179 10.20 -0.75 1.02
N ILE A 180 9.03 -0.66 0.40
CA ILE A 180 8.82 -1.17 -0.98
C ILE A 180 9.80 -0.55 -1.97
N THR A 181 9.99 0.77 -1.91
CA THR A 181 10.89 1.48 -2.83
C THR A 181 12.34 0.99 -2.83
N GLU A 182 12.84 0.45 -1.71
CA GLU A 182 14.20 -0.12 -1.67
C GLU A 182 14.22 -1.60 -2.07
N LEU A 183 13.14 -2.33 -1.82
CA LEU A 183 12.97 -3.70 -2.32
C LEU A 183 12.93 -3.72 -3.85
N GLU A 184 12.24 -2.76 -4.48
CA GLU A 184 12.17 -2.61 -5.93
C GLU A 184 13.53 -2.32 -6.55
N LYS A 185 14.28 -1.36 -6.00
CA LYS A 185 15.65 -1.06 -6.44
C LYS A 185 16.57 -2.27 -6.29
N TYR A 186 16.45 -3.00 -5.17
CA TYR A 186 17.26 -4.18 -4.95
C TYR A 186 16.91 -5.28 -5.96
N ALA A 187 15.63 -5.58 -6.17
CA ALA A 187 15.16 -6.55 -7.14
C ALA A 187 15.65 -6.20 -8.57
N GLU A 188 15.58 -4.93 -8.95
CA GLU A 188 16.11 -4.44 -10.23
C GLU A 188 17.63 -4.66 -10.34
N SER A 189 18.40 -4.34 -9.29
CA SER A 189 19.85 -4.56 -9.27
C SER A 189 20.23 -6.04 -9.39
N LYS A 190 19.37 -6.94 -8.89
CA LYS A 190 19.51 -8.40 -9.02
C LYS A 190 18.96 -8.95 -10.32
N LYS A 191 18.35 -8.10 -11.16
CA LYS A 191 17.69 -8.47 -12.42
C LYS A 191 16.57 -9.50 -12.21
N TYR A 192 15.89 -9.45 -11.08
CA TYR A 192 14.69 -10.26 -10.85
C TYR A 192 13.58 -9.82 -11.80
N LEU A 193 12.79 -10.79 -12.26
CA LEU A 193 11.55 -10.50 -12.97
C LEU A 193 10.60 -9.81 -11.98
N ARG A 194 10.16 -8.61 -12.35
CA ARG A 194 9.24 -7.78 -11.55
C ARG A 194 7.81 -7.77 -12.10
N ASP A 195 7.57 -8.49 -13.18
CA ASP A 195 6.24 -8.81 -13.68
C ASP A 195 5.96 -10.30 -13.45
N THR A 196 4.72 -10.62 -13.09
CA THR A 196 4.20 -11.98 -12.98
C THR A 196 3.21 -12.28 -14.11
N LYS A 197 3.16 -13.55 -14.50
CA LYS A 197 2.14 -14.10 -15.41
C LYS A 197 1.07 -14.90 -14.64
N VAL A 198 1.25 -15.06 -13.34
CA VAL A 198 0.32 -15.76 -12.47
C VAL A 198 -0.85 -14.82 -12.16
N ARG A 199 -2.08 -15.33 -12.29
CA ARG A 199 -3.28 -14.58 -11.89
C ARG A 199 -3.35 -14.49 -10.37
N SER A 200 -4.18 -13.58 -9.85
CA SER A 200 -4.46 -13.54 -8.41
C SER A 200 -4.90 -14.92 -7.89
N LEU A 201 -4.38 -15.31 -6.73
CA LEU A 201 -4.67 -16.61 -6.11
C LEU A 201 -6.13 -16.70 -5.66
N LEU A 202 -6.67 -15.60 -5.15
CA LEU A 202 -8.03 -15.50 -4.65
C LEU A 202 -8.94 -14.85 -5.70
N ASP A 203 -10.20 -15.26 -5.68
CA ASP A 203 -11.26 -14.61 -6.43
C ASP A 203 -11.93 -13.54 -5.55
N TYR A 204 -12.25 -12.39 -6.12
CA TYR A 204 -12.77 -11.23 -5.39
C TYR A 204 -14.17 -10.86 -5.88
N SER A 205 -15.08 -10.59 -4.95
CA SER A 205 -16.39 -10.01 -5.24
C SER A 205 -16.41 -8.55 -4.86
N ILE A 206 -16.94 -7.72 -5.76
CA ILE A 206 -17.25 -6.31 -5.50
C ILE A 206 -18.64 -6.17 -4.85
N GLU A 207 -19.50 -7.15 -5.12
CA GLU A 207 -20.83 -7.22 -4.53
C GLU A 207 -20.78 -7.93 -3.19
N GLU A 208 -21.59 -7.44 -2.25
CA GLU A 208 -21.74 -8.07 -0.95
C GLU A 208 -22.31 -9.47 -1.12
N ILE A 209 -21.68 -10.44 -0.47
CA ILE A 209 -22.13 -11.83 -0.50
C ILE A 209 -23.11 -12.01 0.66
N ASP A 210 -24.39 -12.15 0.33
CA ASP A 210 -25.44 -12.45 1.30
C ASP A 210 -25.54 -13.97 1.52
N ASN A 211 -25.06 -14.41 2.68
CA ASN A 211 -25.15 -15.80 3.13
C ASN A 211 -26.33 -16.05 4.10
N SER A 212 -27.26 -15.11 4.25
CA SER A 212 -28.37 -15.23 5.22
C SER A 212 -29.31 -16.41 4.95
N ASN A 213 -29.36 -16.90 3.71
CA ASN A 213 -30.17 -18.05 3.31
C ASN A 213 -29.41 -19.39 3.32
N ASP A 214 -28.11 -19.40 3.66
CA ASP A 214 -27.35 -20.64 3.82
C ASP A 214 -27.61 -21.23 5.21
N GLU A 215 -28.20 -22.42 5.25
CA GLU A 215 -28.51 -23.15 6.48
C GLU A 215 -27.27 -23.48 7.33
N ASN A 216 -26.07 -23.46 6.71
CA ASN A 216 -24.80 -23.69 7.39
C ASN A 216 -24.07 -22.40 7.80
N ALA A 217 -24.65 -21.23 7.54
CA ALA A 217 -24.02 -19.96 7.89
C ALA A 217 -23.92 -19.79 9.40
N VAL A 218 -22.76 -19.33 9.86
CA VAL A 218 -22.49 -19.01 11.27
C VAL A 218 -22.15 -17.54 11.39
N ILE A 219 -22.75 -16.86 12.37
CA ILE A 219 -22.45 -15.47 12.69
C ILE A 219 -21.01 -15.36 13.19
N ALA A 220 -20.18 -14.59 12.47
CA ALA A 220 -18.75 -14.46 12.74
C ALA A 220 -18.37 -13.11 13.38
N ASN A 221 -19.17 -12.59 14.33
CA ASN A 221 -18.89 -11.29 14.97
C ASN A 221 -17.57 -11.25 15.75
N PHE A 222 -17.11 -12.42 16.21
CA PHE A 222 -15.83 -12.60 16.87
C PHE A 222 -15.24 -13.95 16.49
N ILE A 223 -14.01 -13.94 15.99
CA ILE A 223 -13.25 -15.14 15.64
C ILE A 223 -12.01 -15.16 16.53
N ARG A 224 -11.72 -16.29 17.16
CA ARG A 224 -10.48 -16.51 17.90
C ARG A 224 -9.79 -17.76 17.37
N VAL A 225 -8.51 -17.61 17.04
CA VAL A 225 -7.64 -18.68 16.58
C VAL A 225 -6.55 -18.87 17.63
N GLU A 226 -6.62 -19.98 18.34
CA GLU A 226 -5.59 -20.38 19.30
C GLU A 226 -4.53 -21.21 18.58
N TYR A 227 -3.31 -20.66 18.44
CA TYR A 227 -2.21 -21.35 17.79
C TYR A 227 -1.41 -22.20 18.78
N SER A 228 -1.23 -21.68 19.99
CA SER A 228 -0.57 -22.38 21.09
C SER A 228 -0.95 -21.75 22.43
N SER A 229 -0.49 -22.34 23.53
CA SER A 229 -0.62 -21.73 24.86
C SER A 229 0.10 -20.38 25.01
N TYR A 230 0.96 -20.00 24.05
CA TYR A 230 1.69 -18.74 24.05
C TYR A 230 1.08 -17.68 23.14
N HIS A 231 0.35 -18.09 22.09
CA HIS A 231 -0.07 -17.19 21.02
C HIS A 231 -1.48 -17.51 20.52
N ASP A 232 -2.32 -16.50 20.52
CA ASP A 232 -3.62 -16.50 19.87
C ASP A 232 -3.82 -15.20 19.08
N THR A 233 -4.71 -15.27 18.10
CA THR A 233 -5.12 -14.11 17.31
C THR A 233 -6.64 -14.05 17.32
N SER A 234 -7.18 -12.85 17.55
CA SER A 234 -8.62 -12.61 17.49
C SER A 234 -8.98 -11.61 16.41
N TYR A 235 -10.20 -11.71 15.90
CA TYR A 235 -10.78 -10.77 14.95
C TYR A 235 -12.16 -10.40 15.46
N LYS A 236 -12.43 -9.10 15.56
CA LYS A 236 -13.74 -8.56 15.93
C LYS A 236 -14.32 -7.80 14.76
N TYR A 237 -15.52 -8.17 14.34
CA TYR A 237 -16.22 -7.50 13.26
C TYR A 237 -16.65 -6.08 13.68
N ASP A 238 -16.44 -5.12 12.78
CA ASP A 238 -16.88 -3.74 12.89
C ASP A 238 -18.00 -3.50 11.87
N GLU A 239 -19.24 -3.52 12.34
CA GLU A 239 -20.43 -3.35 11.50
C GLU A 239 -20.46 -2.00 10.79
N LYS A 240 -19.89 -0.94 11.39
CA LYS A 240 -19.92 0.39 10.80
C LYS A 240 -19.02 0.48 9.58
N ASN A 241 -17.84 -0.11 9.67
CA ASN A 241 -16.83 -0.07 8.61
C ASN A 241 -16.84 -1.32 7.73
N GLN A 242 -17.65 -2.33 8.07
CA GLN A 242 -17.76 -3.63 7.39
C GLN A 242 -16.41 -4.35 7.23
N VAL A 243 -15.58 -4.30 8.28
CA VAL A 243 -14.25 -4.93 8.32
C VAL A 243 -14.01 -5.66 9.64
N TYR A 244 -12.99 -6.52 9.68
CA TYR A 244 -12.53 -7.13 10.93
C TYR A 244 -11.34 -6.36 11.51
N ASN A 245 -11.43 -6.03 12.79
CA ASN A 245 -10.30 -5.53 13.57
C ASN A 245 -9.55 -6.71 14.18
N ARG A 246 -8.25 -6.78 13.95
CA ARG A 246 -7.34 -7.78 14.51
C ARG A 246 -6.64 -7.25 15.76
#